data_AF-A0A7S2JHV4-F1
#
_entry.id   AF-A0A7S2JHV4-F1
#
_cell.length_a   1.000
_cell.length_b   1.000
_cell.length_c   1.000
_cell.angle_alpha   90.00
_cell.angle_beta   90.00
_cell.angle_gamma   90.00
#
_symmetry.space_group_name_H-M   'P 1'
#
loop_
_entity.id
_entity.type
_entity.pdbx_description
1 polymer ?
#
loop_
_entity_poly.entity_id
_entity_poly.type
_entity_poly.pdbx_seq_one_letter_code
_entity_poly.pdbx_strand_id
1 'polypeptide(L)'
;MSGAGTELLAKARRFREVDVIQHESVPNVPEMLEKICNFLQKHETPSPQDCTHTVFDNFPDWWQPQKSSFKLAVAEDNTLELLYGFISNCYDLGIPLTLTEKRTPQIRFIQDIEIWGTQNATLTAEDLLRPETKFARILGKTMGEIYPNRDFLDAVVFDSSGKSMTKGVMKTSLRLVWSSIIVDKERAARIRDFVVHKFKDCKDEEITALENKMQEDSKANEWASVFSDAVYFGRFGIRMPLNDRTSPAPLKKPENRPLNPHGVLRFTFAEGSLADVEQIAQKQDLDGTEWLKIGCVRQDAGSPLTEWVEPKWRGERAPRPAAQSHQGGGGGGGGG
;
A
#
# COMPACT_ATOMS: atom_id res chain seq x y z
N MET A 1 -6.07 31.66 -22.08
CA MET A 1 -6.36 30.63 -21.05
C MET A 1 -5.12 29.84 -20.62
N SER A 2 -3.88 30.30 -20.85
CA SER A 2 -2.65 29.52 -20.60
C SER A 2 -1.99 29.70 -19.21
N GLY A 3 -2.59 30.47 -18.31
CA GLY A 3 -1.99 30.82 -17.00
C GLY A 3 -2.13 29.73 -15.93
N ALA A 4 -3.32 29.13 -15.82
CA ALA A 4 -3.67 28.23 -14.71
C ALA A 4 -2.77 26.98 -14.63
N GLY A 5 -2.53 26.30 -15.75
CA GLY A 5 -1.63 25.13 -15.79
C GLY A 5 -0.18 25.45 -15.38
N THR A 6 0.33 26.64 -15.74
CA THR A 6 1.70 27.05 -15.38
C THR A 6 1.82 27.34 -13.88
N GLU A 7 0.79 27.95 -13.29
CA GLU A 7 0.71 28.15 -11.83
C GLU A 7 0.62 26.83 -11.08
N LEU A 8 -0.18 25.87 -11.57
CA LEU A 8 -0.26 24.53 -11.00
C LEU A 8 1.07 23.80 -11.07
N LEU A 9 1.81 23.91 -12.17
CA LEU A 9 3.15 23.35 -12.32
C LEU A 9 4.12 23.92 -11.27
N ALA A 10 4.13 25.24 -11.09
CA ALA A 10 4.96 25.89 -10.07
C ALA A 10 4.57 25.46 -8.65
N LYS A 11 3.26 25.36 -8.39
CA LYS A 11 2.73 24.86 -7.11
C LYS A 11 3.16 23.41 -6.86
N ALA A 12 3.02 22.52 -7.84
CA ALA A 12 3.41 21.12 -7.74
C ALA A 12 4.91 20.97 -7.41
N ARG A 13 5.80 21.69 -8.11
CA ARG A 13 7.26 21.69 -7.82
C ARG A 13 7.56 22.04 -6.37
N ARG A 14 6.93 23.11 -5.86
CA ARG A 14 7.12 23.56 -4.48
C ARG A 14 6.64 22.53 -3.46
N PHE A 15 5.47 21.94 -3.67
CA PHE A 15 4.89 20.97 -2.72
C PHE A 15 5.60 19.62 -2.74
N ARG A 16 6.19 19.25 -3.89
CA ARG A 16 6.87 17.97 -4.08
C ARG A 16 8.37 18.05 -3.93
N GLU A 17 8.92 19.25 -3.76
CA GLU A 17 10.36 19.49 -3.62
C GLU A 17 11.14 18.89 -4.81
N VAL A 18 10.59 19.06 -6.02
CA VAL A 18 11.20 18.59 -7.28
C VAL A 18 11.53 19.76 -8.20
N ASP A 19 12.71 19.70 -8.83
CA ASP A 19 13.18 20.75 -9.74
C ASP A 19 12.50 20.67 -11.11
N VAL A 20 12.27 19.43 -11.59
CA VAL A 20 11.77 19.15 -12.93
C VAL A 20 10.55 18.24 -12.85
N ILE A 21 9.51 18.60 -13.59
CA ILE A 21 8.28 17.81 -13.76
C ILE A 21 8.09 17.67 -15.26
N GLN A 22 8.63 16.59 -15.81
CA GLN A 22 8.56 16.26 -17.23
C GLN A 22 8.72 14.74 -17.41
N HIS A 23 8.00 14.17 -18.36
CA HIS A 23 8.14 12.77 -18.75
C HIS A 23 7.68 12.60 -20.20
N GLU A 24 8.30 11.70 -20.96
CA GLU A 24 8.00 11.52 -22.39
C GLU A 24 6.58 11.01 -22.66
N SER A 25 6.04 10.19 -21.74
CA SER A 25 4.66 9.68 -21.81
C SER A 25 3.59 10.74 -21.54
N VAL A 26 3.96 11.90 -20.97
CA VAL A 26 3.01 12.94 -20.56
C VAL A 26 3.31 14.26 -21.29
N PRO A 27 2.87 14.40 -22.55
CA PRO A 27 3.03 15.67 -23.28
C PRO A 27 2.16 16.77 -22.64
N ASN A 28 2.57 18.02 -22.83
CA ASN A 28 1.84 19.21 -22.36
C ASN A 28 1.52 19.19 -20.85
N VAL A 29 2.55 18.98 -20.02
CA VAL A 29 2.43 18.88 -18.55
C VAL A 29 1.49 19.93 -17.92
N PRO A 30 1.55 21.24 -18.25
CA PRO A 30 0.64 22.23 -17.66
C PRO A 30 -0.85 21.91 -17.89
N GLU A 31 -1.22 21.48 -19.11
CA GLU A 31 -2.61 21.12 -19.45
C GLU A 31 -3.03 19.84 -18.74
N MET A 32 -2.13 18.86 -18.62
CA MET A 32 -2.38 17.63 -17.89
C MET A 32 -2.65 17.90 -16.40
N LEU A 33 -1.83 18.74 -15.75
CA LEU A 33 -2.02 19.10 -14.34
C LEU A 33 -3.34 19.84 -14.11
N GLU A 34 -3.75 20.69 -15.04
CA GLU A 34 -5.06 21.37 -14.99
C GLU A 34 -6.21 20.36 -15.09
N LYS A 35 -6.15 19.40 -16.01
CA LYS A 35 -7.14 18.31 -16.13
C LYS A 35 -7.24 17.49 -14.84
N ILE A 36 -6.09 17.10 -14.29
CA ILE A 36 -6.02 16.33 -13.03
C ILE A 36 -6.62 17.13 -11.88
N CYS A 37 -6.20 18.39 -11.71
CA CYS A 37 -6.69 19.28 -10.66
C CYS A 37 -8.22 19.44 -10.73
N ASN A 38 -8.75 19.77 -11.91
CA ASN A 38 -10.18 19.94 -12.14
C ASN A 38 -10.95 18.65 -11.88
N PHE A 39 -10.43 17.50 -12.30
CA PHE A 39 -11.05 16.20 -12.01
C PHE A 39 -11.12 15.94 -10.51
N LEU A 40 -10.01 16.06 -9.78
CA LEU A 40 -9.96 15.77 -8.35
C LEU A 40 -10.85 16.73 -7.55
N GLN A 41 -10.84 18.03 -7.87
CA GLN A 41 -11.70 19.02 -7.22
C GLN A 41 -13.19 18.78 -7.52
N LYS A 42 -13.55 18.41 -8.76
CA LYS A 42 -14.94 18.10 -9.13
C LYS A 42 -15.50 16.91 -8.34
N HIS A 43 -14.65 15.96 -7.97
CA HIS A 43 -15.04 14.77 -7.21
C HIS A 43 -14.82 14.91 -5.70
N GLU A 44 -14.47 16.10 -5.19
CA GLU A 44 -14.45 16.32 -3.75
C GLU A 44 -15.85 16.15 -3.16
N THR A 45 -15.91 15.52 -1.98
CA THR A 45 -17.17 15.32 -1.27
C THR A 45 -17.03 15.62 0.22
N PRO A 46 -17.92 16.42 0.82
CA PRO A 46 -17.95 16.56 2.27
C PRO A 46 -18.49 15.29 2.95
N SER A 47 -19.27 14.48 2.22
CA SER A 47 -20.03 13.33 2.71
C SER A 47 -19.11 12.15 3.05
N PRO A 48 -19.05 11.72 4.33
CA PRO A 48 -18.34 10.50 4.70
C PRO A 48 -18.94 9.23 4.07
N GLN A 49 -20.24 9.25 3.77
CA GLN A 49 -20.98 8.11 3.22
C GLN A 49 -20.53 7.84 1.78
N ASP A 50 -20.52 8.88 0.94
CA ASP A 50 -20.19 8.79 -0.49
C ASP A 50 -18.68 8.76 -0.75
N CYS A 51 -17.88 9.03 0.27
CA CYS A 51 -16.43 8.96 0.19
C CYS A 51 -15.97 7.57 -0.28
N THR A 52 -15.10 7.55 -1.27
CA THR A 52 -14.48 6.36 -1.88
C THR A 52 -12.96 6.37 -1.70
N HIS A 53 -12.37 7.57 -1.68
CA HIS A 53 -10.95 7.80 -1.47
C HIS A 53 -10.73 8.97 -0.51
N THR A 54 -9.59 8.98 0.16
CA THR A 54 -9.16 10.08 1.02
C THR A 54 -7.72 10.48 0.74
N VAL A 55 -7.38 11.73 1.02
CA VAL A 55 -5.99 12.18 0.99
C VAL A 55 -5.29 11.75 2.28
N PHE A 56 -4.12 11.13 2.15
CA PHE A 56 -3.37 10.54 3.25
C PHE A 56 -3.09 11.61 4.32
N ASP A 57 -3.47 11.31 5.58
CA ASP A 57 -3.32 12.20 6.74
C ASP A 57 -3.82 13.65 6.54
N ASN A 58 -4.81 13.83 5.66
CA ASN A 58 -5.32 15.14 5.25
C ASN A 58 -4.19 16.10 4.83
N PHE A 59 -3.23 15.60 4.06
CA PHE A 59 -2.16 16.42 3.50
C PHE A 59 -2.73 17.43 2.50
N PRO A 60 -2.44 18.74 2.65
CA PRO A 60 -2.95 19.77 1.74
C PRO A 60 -2.17 19.77 0.42
N ASP A 61 -2.43 18.78 -0.43
CA ASP A 61 -1.69 18.52 -1.67
C ASP A 61 -1.81 19.68 -2.70
N TRP A 62 -0.96 19.68 -3.73
CA TRP A 62 -0.86 20.80 -4.68
C TRP A 62 -2.15 21.10 -5.46
N TRP A 63 -3.01 20.09 -5.67
CA TRP A 63 -4.27 20.23 -6.38
C TRP A 63 -5.42 20.70 -5.48
N GLN A 64 -5.24 20.72 -4.16
CA GLN A 64 -6.34 21.00 -3.24
C GLN A 64 -6.72 22.49 -3.19
N PRO A 65 -8.03 22.80 -3.04
CA PRO A 65 -8.49 24.16 -2.78
C PRO A 65 -8.21 24.55 -1.32
N GLN A 66 -8.39 25.85 -1.00
CA GLN A 66 -8.17 26.37 0.36
C GLN A 66 -9.08 25.72 1.42
N LYS A 67 -10.30 25.31 1.05
CA LYS A 67 -11.27 24.63 1.92
C LYS A 67 -11.51 23.21 1.42
N SER A 68 -10.49 22.36 1.58
CA SER A 68 -10.51 20.97 1.15
C SER A 68 -11.36 20.09 2.07
N SER A 69 -12.07 19.13 1.47
CA SER A 69 -12.76 18.05 2.18
C SER A 69 -11.83 16.87 2.50
N PHE A 70 -10.70 16.78 1.80
CA PHE A 70 -9.75 15.66 1.80
C PHE A 70 -10.36 14.29 1.41
N LYS A 71 -11.57 14.30 0.84
CA LYS A 71 -12.35 13.10 0.50
C LYS A 71 -12.82 13.21 -0.93
N LEU A 72 -12.79 12.11 -1.65
CA LEU A 72 -13.26 12.02 -3.03
C LEU A 72 -14.39 11.00 -3.16
N ALA A 73 -15.37 11.30 -4.00
CA ALA A 73 -16.39 10.39 -4.47
C ALA A 73 -16.12 10.09 -5.96
N VAL A 74 -15.27 9.09 -6.22
CA VAL A 74 -14.96 8.58 -7.56
C VAL A 74 -15.56 7.19 -7.65
N ALA A 75 -16.68 7.09 -8.36
CA ALA A 75 -17.45 5.87 -8.52
C ALA A 75 -16.84 4.96 -9.61
N GLU A 76 -17.39 3.75 -9.77
CA GLU A 76 -16.95 2.79 -10.80
C GLU A 76 -17.52 3.09 -12.20
N ASP A 77 -18.08 4.28 -12.41
CA ASP A 77 -18.76 4.73 -13.63
C ASP A 77 -17.82 5.32 -14.70
N ASN A 78 -16.75 4.59 -15.02
CA ASN A 78 -15.62 5.04 -15.87
C ASN A 78 -14.76 6.18 -15.28
N THR A 79 -15.19 6.84 -14.20
CA THR A 79 -14.38 7.88 -13.54
C THR A 79 -13.19 7.28 -12.78
N LEU A 80 -13.30 6.04 -12.29
CA LEU A 80 -12.20 5.31 -11.67
C LEU A 80 -11.03 5.04 -12.62
N GLU A 81 -11.32 4.66 -13.87
CA GLU A 81 -10.30 4.45 -14.90
C GLU A 81 -9.55 5.75 -15.24
N LEU A 82 -10.27 6.87 -15.30
CA LEU A 82 -9.65 8.19 -15.45
C LEU A 82 -8.76 8.55 -14.25
N LEU A 83 -9.22 8.27 -13.03
CA LEU A 83 -8.41 8.47 -11.84
C LEU A 83 -7.13 7.63 -11.91
N TYR A 84 -7.20 6.39 -12.40
CA TYR A 84 -6.01 5.55 -12.54
C TYR A 84 -5.01 6.14 -13.53
N GLY A 85 -5.47 6.58 -14.70
CA GLY A 85 -4.60 7.27 -15.66
C GLY A 85 -3.95 8.53 -15.07
N PHE A 86 -4.69 9.32 -14.28
CA PHE A 86 -4.15 10.51 -13.61
C PHE A 86 -3.13 10.19 -12.52
N ILE A 87 -3.35 9.14 -11.72
CA ILE A 87 -2.36 8.67 -10.75
C ILE A 87 -1.08 8.24 -11.48
N SER A 88 -1.21 7.46 -12.56
CA SER A 88 -0.07 7.01 -13.37
C SER A 88 0.72 8.20 -13.92
N ASN A 89 0.04 9.17 -14.54
CA ASN A 89 0.68 10.37 -15.07
C ASN A 89 1.43 11.16 -13.97
N CYS A 90 0.83 11.33 -12.79
CA CYS A 90 1.50 11.99 -11.67
C CYS A 90 2.73 11.22 -11.17
N TYR A 91 2.67 9.88 -11.16
CA TYR A 91 3.82 9.05 -10.80
C TYR A 91 4.96 9.20 -11.81
N ASP A 92 4.68 9.08 -13.11
CA ASP A 92 5.67 9.23 -14.20
C ASP A 92 6.34 10.62 -14.18
N LEU A 93 5.57 11.66 -13.83
CA LEU A 93 6.06 13.02 -13.67
C LEU A 93 6.88 13.26 -12.38
N GLY A 94 7.10 12.25 -11.55
CA GLY A 94 7.84 12.36 -10.29
C GLY A 94 7.08 13.09 -9.17
N ILE A 95 5.76 13.20 -9.29
CA ILE A 95 4.87 13.90 -8.34
C ILE A 95 3.70 13.01 -7.88
N PRO A 96 3.98 11.78 -7.40
CA PRO A 96 2.95 10.80 -7.05
C PRO A 96 1.93 11.40 -6.07
N LEU A 97 0.64 11.24 -6.36
CA LEU A 97 -0.41 11.73 -5.48
C LEU A 97 -0.35 11.07 -4.09
N THR A 98 -1.09 11.62 -3.13
CA THR A 98 -1.14 11.09 -1.74
C THR A 98 -2.50 10.46 -1.45
N LEU A 99 -3.07 9.73 -2.42
CA LEU A 99 -4.41 9.15 -2.30
C LEU A 99 -4.42 7.79 -1.60
N THR A 100 -5.54 7.54 -0.93
CA THR A 100 -5.86 6.27 -0.27
C THR A 100 -7.27 5.85 -0.64
N GLU A 101 -7.50 4.55 -0.77
CA GLU A 101 -8.83 3.97 -0.84
C GLU A 101 -9.48 3.92 0.54
N LYS A 102 -10.77 4.23 0.62
CA LYS A 102 -11.58 3.96 1.81
C LYS A 102 -11.68 2.46 2.01
N ARG A 103 -11.51 2.01 3.25
CA ARG A 103 -11.76 0.62 3.61
C ARG A 103 -13.23 0.30 3.51
N THR A 104 -13.55 -0.71 2.72
CA THR A 104 -14.85 -1.36 2.66
C THR A 104 -14.87 -2.57 3.60
N PRO A 105 -16.06 -3.09 3.99
CA PRO A 105 -16.15 -4.27 4.84
C PRO A 105 -15.49 -5.51 4.20
N GLN A 106 -15.61 -5.63 2.89
CA GLN A 106 -14.90 -6.60 2.06
C GLN A 106 -13.82 -5.89 1.23
N ILE A 107 -12.61 -6.44 1.20
CA ILE A 107 -11.49 -5.92 0.42
C ILE A 107 -10.66 -7.07 -0.15
N ARG A 108 -9.87 -6.78 -1.19
CA ARG A 108 -8.81 -7.71 -1.59
C ARG A 108 -7.83 -7.88 -0.44
N PHE A 109 -7.41 -9.12 -0.19
CA PHE A 109 -6.49 -9.43 0.87
C PHE A 109 -5.11 -8.85 0.55
N ILE A 110 -4.58 -8.13 1.52
CA ILE A 110 -3.28 -7.48 1.46
C ILE A 110 -2.40 -7.85 2.65
N GLN A 111 -1.11 -7.97 2.40
CA GLN A 111 -0.11 -8.17 3.45
C GLN A 111 0.97 -7.10 3.28
N ASP A 112 1.15 -6.30 4.33
CA ASP A 112 2.25 -5.35 4.40
C ASP A 112 3.41 -6.00 5.16
N ILE A 113 4.59 -6.03 4.54
CA ILE A 113 5.85 -6.48 5.13
C ILE A 113 6.66 -5.24 5.49
N GLU A 114 6.92 -5.03 6.78
CA GLU A 114 7.62 -3.85 7.31
C GLU A 114 8.83 -4.25 8.15
N ILE A 115 10.04 -3.90 7.70
CA ILE A 115 11.29 -4.22 8.42
C ILE A 115 12.09 -2.93 8.59
N TRP A 116 12.56 -2.68 9.81
CA TRP A 116 13.44 -1.56 10.11
C TRP A 116 14.89 -1.95 9.86
N GLY A 117 15.57 -1.20 8.99
CA GLY A 117 16.99 -1.34 8.78
C GLY A 117 17.83 -0.41 9.65
N THR A 118 19.07 -0.23 9.25
CA THR A 118 20.03 0.70 9.82
C THR A 118 19.89 2.10 9.20
N GLN A 119 20.80 3.01 9.53
CA GLN A 119 20.86 4.32 8.87
C GLN A 119 21.13 4.22 7.36
N ASN A 120 21.80 3.14 6.91
CA ASN A 120 22.36 3.06 5.56
C ASN A 120 21.80 1.91 4.72
N ALA A 121 21.24 0.88 5.35
CA ALA A 121 20.82 -0.34 4.65
C ALA A 121 19.59 -0.97 5.29
N THR A 122 18.85 -1.72 4.47
CA THR A 122 17.73 -2.57 4.88
C THR A 122 17.58 -3.69 3.84
N LEU A 123 16.69 -4.65 4.07
CA LEU A 123 16.42 -5.72 3.11
C LEU A 123 15.65 -5.19 1.90
N THR A 124 15.95 -5.70 0.73
CA THR A 124 15.26 -5.36 -0.52
C THR A 124 14.07 -6.29 -0.77
N ALA A 125 13.21 -5.94 -1.74
CA ALA A 125 12.18 -6.87 -2.22
C ALA A 125 12.81 -8.19 -2.72
N GLU A 126 13.94 -8.11 -3.42
CA GLU A 126 14.64 -9.28 -3.99
C GLU A 126 15.24 -10.22 -2.92
N ASP A 127 15.62 -9.68 -1.75
CA ASP A 127 16.10 -10.49 -0.63
C ASP A 127 15.00 -11.38 -0.06
N LEU A 128 13.72 -10.98 -0.21
CA LEU A 128 12.58 -11.61 0.44
C LEU A 128 11.65 -12.36 -0.52
N LEU A 129 11.50 -11.86 -1.74
CA LEU A 129 10.39 -12.23 -2.62
C LEU A 129 10.84 -12.84 -3.95
N ARG A 130 12.14 -13.06 -4.16
CA ARG A 130 12.59 -13.89 -5.29
C ARG A 130 12.00 -15.30 -5.20
N PRO A 131 11.62 -15.91 -6.33
CA PRO A 131 10.98 -17.22 -6.34
C PRO A 131 11.73 -18.32 -5.57
N GLU A 132 13.06 -18.27 -5.57
CA GLU A 132 13.92 -19.27 -4.94
C GLU A 132 14.03 -19.10 -3.42
N THR A 133 13.65 -17.93 -2.88
CA THR A 133 13.83 -17.63 -1.46
C THR A 133 12.93 -18.49 -0.59
N LYS A 134 13.46 -18.94 0.56
CA LYS A 134 12.65 -19.66 1.56
C LYS A 134 11.50 -18.82 2.08
N PHE A 135 11.70 -17.50 2.20
CA PHE A 135 10.66 -16.57 2.64
C PHE A 135 9.44 -16.63 1.70
N ALA A 136 9.63 -16.43 0.39
CA ALA A 136 8.55 -16.51 -0.58
C ALA A 136 7.88 -17.89 -0.58
N ARG A 137 8.66 -18.97 -0.57
CA ARG A 137 8.13 -20.35 -0.60
C ARG A 137 7.32 -20.69 0.66
N ILE A 138 7.74 -20.25 1.84
CA ILE A 138 6.99 -20.47 3.09
C ILE A 138 5.71 -19.65 3.10
N LEU A 139 5.75 -18.41 2.62
CA LEU A 139 4.56 -17.59 2.47
C LEU A 139 3.56 -18.26 1.52
N GLY A 140 4.01 -18.67 0.33
CA GLY A 140 3.19 -19.38 -0.67
C GLY A 140 2.58 -20.66 -0.14
N LYS A 141 3.39 -21.50 0.52
CA LYS A 141 2.92 -22.74 1.17
C LYS A 141 1.86 -22.44 2.23
N THR A 142 2.08 -21.43 3.06
CA THR A 142 1.13 -21.03 4.09
C THR A 142 -0.19 -20.57 3.49
N MET A 143 -0.15 -19.77 2.43
CA MET A 143 -1.36 -19.33 1.74
C MET A 143 -2.08 -20.50 1.04
N GLY A 144 -1.35 -21.47 0.49
CA GLY A 144 -1.91 -22.70 -0.06
C GLY A 144 -2.66 -23.56 0.96
N GLU A 145 -2.20 -23.61 2.21
CA GLU A 145 -2.92 -24.30 3.30
C GLU A 145 -4.28 -23.65 3.60
N ILE A 146 -4.39 -22.33 3.40
CA ILE A 146 -5.61 -21.56 3.64
C ILE A 146 -6.58 -21.67 2.47
N TYR A 147 -6.05 -21.76 1.24
CA TYR A 147 -6.82 -21.80 -0.01
C TYR A 147 -6.49 -23.05 -0.85
N PRO A 148 -6.75 -24.26 -0.34
CA PRO A 148 -6.25 -25.51 -0.95
C PRO A 148 -6.92 -25.89 -2.28
N ASN A 149 -8.06 -25.29 -2.62
CA ASN A 149 -8.84 -25.59 -3.83
C ASN A 149 -8.49 -24.66 -5.01
N ARG A 150 -7.26 -24.17 -5.06
CA ARG A 150 -6.77 -23.24 -6.10
C ARG A 150 -5.54 -23.85 -6.76
N ASP A 151 -5.53 -23.88 -8.08
CA ASP A 151 -4.36 -24.33 -8.84
C ASP A 151 -3.18 -23.35 -8.70
N PHE A 152 -3.49 -22.06 -8.53
CA PHE A 152 -2.51 -21.03 -8.26
C PHE A 152 -3.09 -19.86 -7.45
N LEU A 153 -2.20 -19.10 -6.83
CA LEU A 153 -2.48 -17.79 -6.22
C LEU A 153 -1.49 -16.78 -6.76
N ASP A 154 -1.98 -15.59 -7.15
CA ASP A 154 -1.14 -14.49 -7.60
C ASP A 154 -1.05 -13.41 -6.51
N ALA A 155 0.17 -12.94 -6.24
CA ALA A 155 0.45 -11.81 -5.37
C ALA A 155 1.09 -10.68 -6.17
N VAL A 156 0.39 -9.55 -6.26
CA VAL A 156 0.91 -8.32 -6.86
C VAL A 156 1.78 -7.63 -5.81
N VAL A 157 3.06 -7.43 -6.13
CA VAL A 157 4.04 -6.89 -5.19
C VAL A 157 4.32 -5.42 -5.51
N PHE A 158 4.21 -4.58 -4.50
CA PHE A 158 4.63 -3.19 -4.54
C PHE A 158 5.72 -2.92 -3.49
N ASP A 159 6.75 -2.18 -3.89
CA ASP A 159 7.87 -1.78 -3.05
C ASP A 159 7.83 -0.28 -2.77
N SER A 160 7.85 0.07 -1.49
CA SER A 160 7.98 1.45 -1.00
C SER A 160 9.09 1.59 0.05
N SER A 161 10.09 0.74 -0.08
CA SER A 161 11.29 0.75 0.76
C SER A 161 12.09 2.02 0.55
N GLY A 162 12.80 2.46 1.58
CA GLY A 162 13.58 3.69 1.54
C GLY A 162 13.76 4.29 2.92
N LYS A 163 14.31 5.50 2.98
CA LYS A 163 14.54 6.19 4.25
C LYS A 163 13.21 6.65 4.86
N SER A 164 12.93 6.23 6.09
CA SER A 164 11.85 6.81 6.88
C SER A 164 12.27 8.18 7.37
N MET A 165 11.58 9.24 6.94
CA MET A 165 11.91 10.60 7.37
C MET A 165 11.70 10.79 8.88
N THR A 166 10.69 10.11 9.43
CA THR A 166 10.35 10.20 10.86
C THR A 166 11.39 9.54 11.76
N LYS A 167 11.91 8.37 11.37
CA LYS A 167 12.89 7.62 12.18
C LYS A 167 14.34 7.84 11.78
N GLY A 168 14.59 8.45 10.62
CA GLY A 168 15.94 8.68 10.10
C GLY A 168 16.70 7.42 9.66
N VAL A 169 16.03 6.27 9.58
CA VAL A 169 16.61 4.96 9.20
C VAL A 169 15.96 4.40 7.93
N MET A 170 16.64 3.48 7.27
CA MET A 170 16.09 2.72 6.14
C MET A 170 14.98 1.79 6.61
N LYS A 171 13.98 1.59 5.76
CA LYS A 171 12.83 0.71 6.01
C LYS A 171 12.54 -0.11 4.77
N THR A 172 12.44 -1.43 4.91
CA THR A 172 11.76 -2.30 3.93
C THR A 172 10.26 -2.15 4.10
N SER A 173 9.54 -1.86 3.03
CA SER A 173 8.09 -1.64 3.07
C SER A 173 7.44 -2.19 1.81
N LEU A 174 7.12 -3.48 1.85
CA LEU A 174 6.50 -4.20 0.73
C LEU A 174 5.01 -4.37 0.98
N ARG A 175 4.22 -4.34 -0.08
CA ARG A 175 2.80 -4.68 -0.06
C ARG A 175 2.54 -5.78 -1.06
N LEU A 176 1.93 -6.85 -0.58
CA LEU A 176 1.44 -7.95 -1.40
C LEU A 176 -0.08 -7.82 -1.48
N VAL A 177 -0.61 -7.73 -2.70
CA VAL A 177 -2.06 -7.76 -2.97
C VAL A 177 -2.40 -9.09 -3.60
N TRP A 178 -3.18 -9.91 -2.90
CA TRP A 178 -3.64 -11.20 -3.38
C TRP A 178 -4.92 -10.99 -4.18
N SER A 179 -4.77 -10.74 -5.48
CA SER A 179 -5.80 -10.15 -6.34
C SER A 179 -7.10 -10.96 -6.41
N SER A 180 -7.03 -12.28 -6.25
CA SER A 180 -8.16 -13.22 -6.28
C SER A 180 -8.76 -13.55 -4.91
N ILE A 181 -8.23 -12.97 -3.83
CA ILE A 181 -8.64 -13.26 -2.46
C ILE A 181 -9.39 -12.05 -1.89
N ILE A 182 -10.67 -12.22 -1.58
CA ILE A 182 -11.51 -11.22 -0.92
C ILE A 182 -11.78 -11.66 0.51
N VAL A 183 -11.51 -10.76 1.45
CA VAL A 183 -11.65 -11.02 2.89
C VAL A 183 -12.39 -9.90 3.58
N ASP A 184 -12.98 -10.23 4.72
CA ASP A 184 -13.33 -9.24 5.72
C ASP A 184 -12.15 -9.01 6.68
N LYS A 185 -12.33 -8.07 7.60
CA LYS A 185 -11.34 -7.70 8.62
C LYS A 185 -10.99 -8.84 9.58
N GLU A 186 -11.91 -9.75 9.85
CA GLU A 186 -11.68 -10.87 10.78
C GLU A 186 -10.85 -11.96 10.11
N ARG A 187 -11.20 -12.36 8.89
CA ARG A 187 -10.44 -13.32 8.08
C ARG A 187 -9.03 -12.81 7.81
N ALA A 188 -8.89 -11.56 7.38
CA ALA A 188 -7.58 -10.92 7.17
C ALA A 188 -6.66 -11.05 8.41
N ALA A 189 -7.23 -10.81 9.58
CA ALA A 189 -6.57 -10.96 10.86
C ALA A 189 -6.13 -12.39 11.15
N ARG A 190 -7.02 -13.37 10.98
CA ARG A 190 -6.71 -14.79 11.21
C ARG A 190 -5.64 -15.29 10.25
N ILE A 191 -5.70 -14.89 8.97
CA ILE A 191 -4.67 -15.21 7.97
C ILE A 191 -3.32 -14.65 8.42
N ARG A 192 -3.26 -13.36 8.77
CA ARG A 192 -2.02 -12.72 9.25
C ARG A 192 -1.47 -13.45 10.47
N ASP A 193 -2.31 -13.75 11.47
CA ASP A 193 -1.85 -14.39 12.70
C ASP A 193 -1.30 -15.81 12.43
N PHE A 194 -1.94 -16.54 11.50
CA PHE A 194 -1.44 -17.84 11.06
C PHE A 194 -0.11 -17.74 10.30
N VAL A 195 0.04 -16.76 9.41
CA VAL A 195 1.32 -16.50 8.71
C VAL A 195 2.42 -16.20 9.71
N VAL A 196 2.18 -15.31 10.68
CA VAL A 196 3.14 -15.01 11.75
C VAL A 196 3.54 -16.27 12.52
N HIS A 197 2.56 -17.10 12.89
CA HIS A 197 2.84 -18.37 13.56
C HIS A 197 3.69 -19.31 12.72
N LYS A 198 3.39 -19.45 11.41
CA LYS A 198 4.16 -20.30 10.50
C LYS A 198 5.62 -19.86 10.36
N PHE A 199 5.88 -18.55 10.35
CA PHE A 199 7.25 -18.02 10.35
C PHE A 199 7.95 -18.21 11.70
N LYS A 200 7.26 -18.01 12.83
CA LYS A 200 7.81 -18.23 14.17
C LYS A 200 8.17 -19.70 14.45
N ASP A 201 7.35 -20.64 13.99
CA ASP A 201 7.55 -22.07 14.20
C ASP A 201 8.45 -22.69 13.11
N CYS A 202 8.88 -21.90 12.12
CA CYS A 202 9.74 -22.36 11.06
C CYS A 202 11.13 -22.70 11.60
N LYS A 203 11.60 -23.91 11.34
CA LYS A 203 12.94 -24.39 11.71
C LYS A 203 13.93 -24.38 10.53
N ASP A 204 13.55 -23.73 9.43
CA ASP A 204 14.43 -23.57 8.28
C ASP A 204 15.59 -22.63 8.65
N GLU A 205 16.81 -23.05 8.33
CA GLU A 205 18.03 -22.33 8.73
C GLU A 205 18.12 -20.95 8.09
N GLU A 206 17.65 -20.79 6.84
CA GLU A 206 17.67 -19.49 6.14
C GLU A 206 16.69 -18.51 6.78
N ILE A 207 15.52 -18.98 7.21
CA ILE A 207 14.53 -18.14 7.90
C ILE A 207 15.02 -17.73 9.28
N THR A 208 15.66 -18.66 10.01
CA THR A 208 16.24 -18.37 11.31
C THR A 208 17.36 -17.33 11.18
N ALA A 209 18.23 -17.49 10.18
CA ALA A 209 19.29 -16.51 9.89
C ALA A 209 18.72 -15.14 9.48
N LEU A 210 17.65 -15.13 8.67
CA LEU A 210 16.95 -13.91 8.29
C LEU A 210 16.36 -13.19 9.51
N GLU A 211 15.69 -13.93 10.41
CA GLU A 211 15.16 -13.36 11.66
C GLU A 211 16.25 -12.73 12.52
N ASN A 212 17.36 -13.45 12.74
CA ASN A 212 18.49 -12.94 13.51
C ASN A 212 19.06 -11.66 12.89
N LYS A 213 19.28 -11.65 11.57
CA LYS A 213 19.75 -10.45 10.85
C LYS A 213 18.81 -9.27 11.02
N MET A 214 17.50 -9.47 10.85
CA MET A 214 16.52 -8.40 11.06
C MET A 214 16.53 -7.90 12.50
N GLN A 215 16.67 -8.78 13.49
CA GLN A 215 16.71 -8.40 14.90
C GLN A 215 18.03 -7.75 15.34
N GLU A 216 19.11 -7.96 14.60
CA GLU A 216 20.37 -7.21 14.74
C GLU A 216 20.19 -5.76 14.27
N ASP A 217 19.54 -5.56 13.11
CA ASP A 217 19.23 -4.22 12.59
C ASP A 217 18.25 -3.45 13.49
N SER A 218 17.23 -4.13 14.01
CA SER A 218 16.29 -3.56 14.97
C SER A 218 15.59 -4.62 15.81
N LYS A 219 15.63 -4.48 17.14
CA LYS A 219 14.86 -5.33 18.07
C LYS A 219 13.35 -5.26 17.89
N ALA A 220 12.84 -4.27 17.14
CA ALA A 220 11.43 -4.18 16.80
C ALA A 220 11.00 -5.15 15.67
N ASN A 221 11.95 -5.76 14.96
CA ASN A 221 11.69 -6.64 13.82
C ASN A 221 11.32 -8.07 14.25
N GLU A 222 10.31 -8.19 15.11
CA GLU A 222 9.68 -9.48 15.39
C GLU A 222 8.70 -9.84 14.25
N TRP A 223 8.48 -11.13 13.97
CA TRP A 223 7.57 -11.56 12.89
C TRP A 223 6.18 -10.93 12.96
N ALA A 224 5.68 -10.64 14.17
CA ALA A 224 4.43 -9.91 14.36
C ALA A 224 4.50 -8.46 13.84
N SER A 225 5.61 -7.76 14.06
CA SER A 225 5.83 -6.41 13.51
C SER A 225 6.12 -6.45 12.01
N VAL A 226 6.80 -7.50 11.53
CA VAL A 226 7.14 -7.69 10.12
C VAL A 226 5.87 -7.84 9.29
N PHE A 227 4.95 -8.73 9.67
CA PHE A 227 3.63 -8.83 9.03
C PHE A 227 2.64 -7.85 9.68
N SER A 228 2.67 -6.61 9.21
CA SER A 228 1.93 -5.50 9.78
C SER A 228 0.41 -5.64 9.56
N ASP A 229 -0.36 -5.42 10.62
CA ASP A 229 -1.83 -5.41 10.59
C ASP A 229 -2.40 -3.98 10.48
N ALA A 230 -1.54 -2.95 10.47
CA ALA A 230 -1.93 -1.55 10.43
C ALA A 230 -2.81 -1.21 9.22
N VAL A 231 -2.70 -2.00 8.15
CA VAL A 231 -3.50 -1.83 6.95
C VAL A 231 -4.99 -2.14 7.17
N TYR A 232 -5.34 -2.97 8.15
CA TYR A 232 -6.73 -3.34 8.51
C TYR A 232 -7.27 -2.61 9.74
N PHE A 233 -6.39 -2.18 10.64
CA PHE A 233 -6.75 -1.57 11.93
C PHE A 233 -6.37 -0.09 12.04
N GLY A 234 -5.64 0.44 11.05
CA GLY A 234 -5.20 1.82 11.02
C GLY A 234 -6.32 2.83 10.82
N ARG A 235 -6.04 4.08 11.18
CA ARG A 235 -6.98 5.19 11.07
C ARG A 235 -7.20 5.67 9.63
N PHE A 236 -6.13 5.72 8.84
CA PHE A 236 -6.13 6.26 7.47
C PHE A 236 -6.60 5.22 6.46
N GLY A 237 -7.07 5.63 5.28
CA GLY A 237 -7.36 4.71 4.18
C GLY A 237 -6.16 3.85 3.76
N ILE A 238 -6.37 2.94 2.81
CA ILE A 238 -5.31 2.08 2.28
C ILE A 238 -4.64 2.82 1.11
N ARG A 239 -3.35 3.12 1.22
CA ARG A 239 -2.59 3.83 0.17
C ARG A 239 -2.74 3.13 -1.18
N MET A 240 -3.11 3.88 -2.21
CA MET A 240 -3.26 3.34 -3.57
C MET A 240 -1.88 3.02 -4.18
N PRO A 241 -1.80 2.06 -5.13
CA PRO A 241 -0.61 1.88 -5.97
C PRO A 241 -0.12 3.21 -6.57
N LEU A 242 1.19 3.32 -6.79
CA LEU A 242 1.87 4.51 -7.35
C LEU A 242 1.71 5.81 -6.53
N ASN A 243 0.90 5.83 -5.48
CA ASN A 243 0.75 6.97 -4.59
C ASN A 243 1.79 6.92 -3.48
N ASP A 244 2.17 8.11 -3.01
CA ASP A 244 3.06 8.29 -1.88
C ASP A 244 2.31 8.31 -0.55
N ARG A 245 3.06 8.14 0.54
CA ARG A 245 2.60 8.38 1.90
C ARG A 245 3.16 9.72 2.38
N THR A 246 2.49 10.33 3.34
CA THR A 246 3.05 11.50 4.04
C THR A 246 3.53 11.12 5.43
N SER A 247 4.61 11.77 5.85
CA SER A 247 5.07 11.76 7.23
C SER A 247 4.01 12.35 8.16
N PRO A 248 3.87 11.84 9.39
CA PRO A 248 2.94 12.40 10.36
C PRO A 248 3.36 13.81 10.80
N ALA A 249 2.45 14.51 11.48
CA ALA A 249 2.78 15.75 12.18
C ALA A 249 3.92 15.53 13.21
N PRO A 250 4.82 16.51 13.39
CA PRO A 250 4.79 17.86 12.84
C PRO A 250 5.38 18.00 11.42
N LEU A 251 6.01 16.97 10.86
CA LEU A 251 6.72 17.09 9.58
C LEU A 251 5.75 17.34 8.42
N LYS A 252 4.68 16.53 8.30
CA LYS A 252 3.62 16.65 7.27
C LYS A 252 4.17 16.91 5.85
N LYS A 253 5.11 16.07 5.42
CA LYS A 253 5.69 16.09 4.06
C LYS A 253 5.57 14.73 3.35
N PRO A 254 5.54 14.69 2.01
CA PRO A 254 5.67 13.45 1.24
C PRO A 254 6.93 12.68 1.65
N GLU A 255 6.82 11.36 1.80
CA GLU A 255 7.96 10.49 2.15
C GLU A 255 8.83 10.14 0.94
N ASN A 256 8.37 10.46 -0.28
CA ASN A 256 9.02 10.11 -1.54
C ASN A 256 9.26 8.60 -1.66
N ARG A 257 8.28 7.81 -1.17
CA ARG A 257 8.29 6.35 -1.19
C ARG A 257 6.95 5.85 -1.70
N PRO A 258 6.61 6.12 -2.98
CA PRO A 258 5.39 5.60 -3.56
C PRO A 258 5.38 4.06 -3.55
N LEU A 259 4.20 3.46 -3.69
CA LEU A 259 4.09 2.02 -3.96
C LEU A 259 4.53 1.74 -5.39
N ASN A 260 5.83 1.53 -5.59
CA ASN A 260 6.40 1.19 -6.88
C ASN A 260 6.03 -0.25 -7.24
N PRO A 261 5.60 -0.55 -8.46
CA PRO A 261 5.41 -1.92 -8.87
C PRO A 261 6.74 -2.66 -8.87
N HIS A 262 6.74 -3.86 -8.31
CA HIS A 262 7.89 -4.75 -8.31
C HIS A 262 7.67 -5.92 -9.27
N GLY A 263 6.50 -6.58 -9.17
CA GLY A 263 6.15 -7.68 -10.04
C GLY A 263 4.89 -8.41 -9.59
N VAL A 264 4.52 -9.46 -10.30
CA VAL A 264 3.49 -10.42 -9.89
C VAL A 264 4.14 -11.77 -9.67
N LEU A 265 4.00 -12.29 -8.45
CA LEU A 265 4.42 -13.65 -8.11
C LEU A 265 3.25 -14.60 -8.21
N ARG A 266 3.44 -15.71 -8.90
CA ARG A 266 2.50 -16.83 -8.96
C ARG A 266 3.01 -17.96 -8.08
N PHE A 267 2.14 -18.43 -7.22
CA PHE A 267 2.34 -19.61 -6.39
C PHE A 267 1.47 -20.73 -6.96
N THR A 268 2.08 -21.74 -7.57
CA THR A 268 1.38 -22.85 -8.22
C THR A 268 1.33 -24.05 -7.28
N PHE A 269 0.16 -24.69 -7.19
CA PHE A 269 -0.10 -25.81 -6.29
C PHE A 269 -0.37 -27.09 -7.07
N ALA A 270 0.20 -28.20 -6.61
CA ALA A 270 -0.06 -29.54 -7.11
C ALA A 270 -0.21 -30.50 -5.93
N GLU A 271 -1.17 -31.41 -6.01
CA GLU A 271 -1.44 -32.43 -4.99
C GLU A 271 -1.63 -31.84 -3.58
N GLY A 272 -2.24 -30.64 -3.49
CA GLY A 272 -2.49 -29.93 -2.24
C GLY A 272 -1.24 -29.32 -1.59
N SER A 273 -0.14 -29.16 -2.35
CA SER A 273 1.11 -28.59 -1.87
C SER A 273 1.66 -27.54 -2.85
N LEU A 274 2.51 -26.63 -2.37
CA LEU A 274 3.18 -25.65 -3.23
C LEU A 274 4.18 -26.38 -4.13
N ALA A 275 3.90 -26.42 -5.43
CA ALA A 275 4.77 -27.01 -6.43
C ALA A 275 5.85 -26.01 -6.87
N ASP A 276 5.43 -24.79 -7.21
CA ASP A 276 6.30 -23.80 -7.82
C ASP A 276 5.99 -22.37 -7.39
N VAL A 277 6.99 -21.51 -7.50
CA VAL A 277 6.87 -20.06 -7.39
C VAL A 277 7.55 -19.48 -8.62
N GLU A 278 6.90 -18.55 -9.30
CA GLU A 278 7.48 -17.86 -10.46
C GLU A 278 7.07 -16.39 -10.46
N GLN A 279 7.90 -15.55 -11.09
CA GLN A 279 7.54 -14.16 -11.35
C GLN A 279 6.98 -14.05 -12.78
N ILE A 280 5.66 -13.89 -12.89
CA ILE A 280 4.94 -13.87 -14.17
C ILE A 280 4.84 -12.49 -14.81
N ALA A 281 5.16 -11.44 -14.05
CA ALA A 281 5.26 -10.08 -14.54
C ALA A 281 6.30 -9.29 -13.75
N GLN A 282 7.07 -8.47 -14.44
CA GLN A 282 8.00 -7.47 -13.94
C GLN A 282 7.38 -6.08 -14.10
N LYS A 283 7.97 -5.08 -13.42
CA LYS A 283 7.49 -3.68 -13.44
C LYS A 283 7.13 -3.17 -14.84
N GLN A 284 7.97 -3.46 -15.84
CA GLN A 284 7.82 -2.97 -17.22
C GLN A 284 6.78 -3.71 -18.07
N ASP A 285 6.25 -4.84 -17.59
CA ASP A 285 5.34 -5.68 -18.37
C ASP A 285 3.90 -5.15 -18.37
N LEU A 286 3.58 -4.25 -17.45
CA LEU A 286 2.26 -3.61 -17.30
C LEU A 286 2.42 -2.10 -17.20
N ASP A 287 1.46 -1.37 -17.76
CA ASP A 287 1.41 0.08 -17.60
C ASP A 287 0.93 0.49 -16.19
N GLY A 288 1.08 1.76 -15.84
CA GLY A 288 0.72 2.22 -14.50
C GLY A 288 -0.79 2.09 -14.19
N THR A 289 -1.66 2.15 -15.20
CA THR A 289 -3.11 1.96 -15.03
C THR A 289 -3.43 0.49 -14.76
N GLU A 290 -2.78 -0.44 -15.45
CA GLU A 290 -2.90 -1.87 -15.22
C GLU A 290 -2.43 -2.25 -13.81
N TRP A 291 -1.28 -1.71 -13.35
CA TRP A 291 -0.81 -1.87 -11.97
C TRP A 291 -1.83 -1.36 -10.95
N LEU A 292 -2.48 -0.23 -11.23
CA LEU A 292 -3.55 0.30 -10.39
C LEU A 292 -4.75 -0.64 -10.33
N LYS A 293 -5.20 -1.20 -11.46
CA LYS A 293 -6.35 -2.12 -11.49
C LYS A 293 -6.13 -3.37 -10.64
N ILE A 294 -4.95 -3.97 -10.74
CA ILE A 294 -4.63 -5.20 -10.00
C ILE A 294 -4.19 -4.92 -8.55
N GLY A 295 -3.71 -3.71 -8.25
CA GLY A 295 -3.24 -3.31 -6.93
C GLY A 295 -4.27 -2.60 -6.05
N CYS A 296 -5.35 -2.04 -6.62
CA CYS A 296 -6.44 -1.45 -5.83
C CYS A 296 -7.18 -2.54 -5.04
N VAL A 297 -7.66 -2.19 -3.86
CA VAL A 297 -8.14 -3.18 -2.88
C VAL A 297 -9.60 -3.03 -2.51
N ARG A 298 -10.19 -1.86 -2.75
CA ARG A 298 -11.60 -1.62 -2.47
C ARG A 298 -12.45 -2.58 -3.31
N GLN A 299 -13.50 -3.09 -2.70
CA GLN A 299 -14.51 -3.91 -3.36
C GLN A 299 -15.88 -3.34 -3.04
N ASP A 300 -16.86 -3.60 -3.90
CA ASP A 300 -18.25 -3.23 -3.65
C ASP A 300 -18.77 -3.86 -2.36
N ALA A 301 -19.71 -3.16 -1.73
CA ALA A 301 -20.38 -3.67 -0.55
C ALA A 301 -21.15 -4.96 -0.90
N GLY A 302 -20.87 -6.04 -0.17
CA GLY A 302 -21.50 -7.33 -0.41
C GLY A 302 -20.75 -8.23 -1.39
N SER A 303 -19.57 -7.83 -1.88
CA SER A 303 -18.70 -8.73 -2.64
C SER A 303 -18.49 -10.05 -1.89
N PRO A 304 -18.61 -11.21 -2.57
CA PRO A 304 -18.50 -12.50 -1.92
C PRO A 304 -17.09 -12.68 -1.36
N LEU A 305 -17.02 -13.15 -0.12
CA LEU A 305 -15.74 -13.51 0.49
C LEU A 305 -15.21 -14.79 -0.17
N THR A 306 -13.91 -14.83 -0.46
CA THR A 306 -13.29 -16.03 -1.03
C THR A 306 -13.42 -17.20 -0.06
N GLU A 307 -13.82 -18.36 -0.57
CA GLU A 307 -13.87 -19.60 0.22
C GLU A 307 -12.47 -19.95 0.74
N TRP A 308 -12.40 -20.34 2.00
CA TRP A 308 -11.14 -20.61 2.69
C TRP A 308 -11.31 -21.74 3.69
N VAL A 309 -10.20 -22.40 4.02
CA VAL A 309 -10.11 -23.33 5.14
C VAL A 309 -9.53 -22.56 6.32
N GLU A 310 -10.32 -22.47 7.39
CA GLU A 310 -9.86 -21.81 8.61
C GLU A 310 -8.59 -22.51 9.15
N PRO A 311 -7.50 -21.76 9.39
CA PRO A 311 -6.29 -22.34 9.96
C PRO A 311 -6.55 -23.00 11.32
N LYS A 312 -5.93 -24.16 11.55
CA LYS A 312 -6.08 -24.91 12.81
C LYS A 312 -5.46 -24.21 14.03
N TRP A 313 -4.70 -23.14 13.83
CA TRP A 313 -4.04 -22.39 14.90
C TRP A 313 -5.04 -21.53 15.68
N ARG A 314 -5.25 -21.85 16.96
CA ARG A 314 -6.13 -21.13 17.88
C ARG A 314 -5.38 -20.27 18.90
N GLY A 315 -4.09 -20.00 18.65
CA GLY A 315 -3.20 -19.39 19.64
C GLY A 315 -3.73 -18.06 20.20
N GLU A 316 -3.23 -17.70 21.38
CA GLU A 316 -3.60 -16.45 22.03
C GLU A 316 -3.19 -15.28 21.16
N ARG A 317 -4.18 -14.53 20.70
CA ARG A 317 -3.95 -13.29 19.99
C ARG A 317 -3.24 -12.34 20.94
N ALA A 318 -2.02 -11.94 20.60
CA ALA A 318 -1.28 -10.99 21.43
C ALA A 318 -2.20 -9.78 21.73
N PRO A 319 -2.35 -9.39 23.01
CA PRO A 319 -3.18 -8.25 23.37
C PRO A 319 -2.66 -7.05 22.60
N ARG A 320 -3.53 -6.43 21.81
CA ARG A 320 -3.13 -5.29 21.00
C ARG A 320 -2.74 -4.16 21.94
N PRO A 321 -1.60 -3.48 21.71
CA PRO A 321 -1.42 -2.16 22.28
C PRO A 321 -2.66 -1.36 21.87
N ALA A 322 -3.41 -0.85 22.86
CA ALA A 322 -4.46 0.11 22.56
C ALA A 322 -3.81 1.16 21.66
N ALA A 323 -4.34 1.33 20.44
CA ALA A 323 -3.81 2.28 19.48
C ALA A 323 -3.57 3.56 20.26
N GLN A 324 -2.30 3.93 20.47
CA GLN A 324 -1.99 5.18 21.14
C GLN A 324 -2.68 6.21 20.28
N SER A 325 -3.81 6.71 20.79
CA SER A 325 -4.44 7.87 20.25
C SER A 325 -3.38 8.93 20.40
N HIS A 326 -2.60 9.17 19.36
CA HIS A 326 -2.11 10.51 19.11
C HIS A 326 -3.39 11.34 18.96
N GLN A 327 -3.90 11.78 20.12
CA GLN A 327 -4.63 13.02 20.28
C GLN A 327 -3.68 14.08 19.71
N GLY A 328 -3.68 14.21 18.38
CA GLY A 328 -3.41 15.49 17.77
C GLY A 328 -4.48 16.39 18.33
N GLY A 329 -4.08 17.23 19.29
CA GLY A 329 -4.95 18.18 19.94
C GLY A 329 -5.73 18.94 18.88
N GLY A 330 -7.02 18.64 18.78
CA GLY A 330 -7.98 19.56 18.22
C GLY A 330 -8.02 20.73 19.19
N GLY A 331 -7.19 21.74 18.93
CA GLY A 331 -7.31 23.06 19.54
C GLY A 331 -8.59 23.70 19.05
N GLY A 332 -9.70 23.32 19.67
CA GLY A 332 -10.94 24.07 19.63
C GLY A 332 -10.94 25.10 20.76
N GLY A 333 -11.21 26.36 20.41
CA GLY A 333 -12.01 27.26 21.25
C GLY A 333 -11.30 28.06 22.33
N GLY A 334 -11.21 29.37 22.07
CA GLY A 334 -11.04 30.46 23.04
C GLY A 334 -10.72 31.72 22.24
N GLY A 335 -11.67 32.60 21.90
CA GLY A 335 -12.49 33.32 22.86
C GLY A 335 -11.77 34.62 23.19
N GLY A 336 -12.07 35.67 22.41
CA GLY A 336 -11.48 37.01 22.48
C GLY A 336 -11.94 37.85 21.30
#